data_AF-A0A9Q2FIB9-F1
#
_entry.id   AF-A0A9Q2FIB9-F1
#
_cell.length_a   1.000
_cell.length_b   1.000
_cell.length_c   1.000
_cell.angle_alpha   90.00
_cell.angle_beta   90.00
_cell.angle_gamma   90.00
#
_symmetry.space_group_name_H-M   'P 1'
#
loop_
_entity.id
_entity.type
_entity.pdbx_description
1 polymer ?
#
loop_
_entity_poly.entity_id
_entity_poly.type
_entity_poly.pdbx_seq_one_letter_code
_entity_poly.pdbx_strand_id
1 'polypeptide(L)'
;MHLEQRTGNVPGLVFATVRQGMTTRTFPIEVRQTASGHYISRMPDQRWSIECQTIDSALLMHAAVLFPVEHEHAPWLSNPRPAPLPTNQDSRIPEKAGSSSPSAKFTDKACSELTLEN
;
A
#
# COMPACT_ATOMS: atom_id res chain seq x y z
N MET A 1 9.66 -6.51 7.33
CA MET A 1 9.60 -6.81 8.77
C MET A 1 10.83 -7.61 9.12
N HIS A 2 11.49 -7.29 10.24
CA HIS A 2 12.69 -8.02 10.68
C HIS A 2 12.73 -8.15 12.19
N LEU A 3 13.44 -9.18 12.65
CA LEU A 3 13.64 -9.48 14.07
C LEU A 3 14.84 -8.65 14.58
N GLU A 4 14.61 -7.79 15.56
CA GLU A 4 15.65 -6.97 16.19
C GLU A 4 16.36 -7.77 17.30
N GLN A 5 15.59 -8.44 18.13
CA GLN A 5 16.10 -9.22 19.25
C GLN A 5 15.18 -10.41 19.52
N ARG A 6 15.77 -11.53 19.95
CA ARG A 6 15.02 -12.62 20.58
C ARG A 6 15.69 -13.04 21.88
N THR A 7 14.88 -13.40 22.87
CA THR A 7 15.36 -13.88 24.16
C THR A 7 14.49 -15.03 24.64
N GLY A 8 15.10 -16.10 25.15
CA GLY A 8 14.41 -17.32 25.56
C GLY A 8 14.94 -18.56 24.86
N ASN A 9 14.56 -19.72 25.38
CA ASN A 9 15.01 -21.02 24.89
C ASN A 9 14.05 -21.56 23.84
N VAL A 10 14.61 -22.32 22.89
CA VAL A 10 13.84 -23.06 21.88
C VAL A 10 14.21 -24.54 22.02
N PRO A 11 13.23 -25.46 22.16
CA PRO A 11 11.79 -25.21 22.23
C PRO A 11 11.36 -24.55 23.56
N GLY A 12 10.32 -23.71 23.52
CA GLY A 12 9.82 -22.99 24.68
C GLY A 12 9.25 -21.61 24.35
N LEU A 13 9.13 -20.77 25.38
CA LEU A 13 8.67 -19.39 25.26
C LEU A 13 9.83 -18.47 24.85
N VAL A 14 9.63 -17.72 23.76
CA VAL A 14 10.57 -16.75 23.22
C VAL A 14 9.95 -15.37 23.22
N PHE A 15 10.64 -14.40 23.77
CA PHE A 15 10.31 -12.98 23.65
C PHE A 15 10.99 -12.43 22.41
N ALA A 16 10.21 -12.12 21.38
CA ALA A 16 10.70 -11.62 20.09
C ALA A 16 10.35 -10.15 19.94
N THR A 17 11.38 -9.31 19.82
CA THR A 17 11.25 -7.89 19.46
C THR A 17 11.36 -7.76 17.95
N VAL A 18 10.27 -7.38 17.31
CA VAL A 18 10.15 -7.27 15.86
C VAL A 18 9.90 -5.82 15.49
N ARG A 19 10.51 -5.38 14.39
CA ARG A 19 10.28 -4.05 13.81
C ARG A 19 9.67 -4.15 12.42
N GLN A 20 8.66 -3.33 12.18
CA GLN A 20 8.07 -3.10 10.86
C GLN A 20 7.92 -1.59 10.65
N GLY A 21 8.71 -1.05 9.72
CA GLY A 21 8.78 0.40 9.49
C GLY A 21 9.23 1.14 10.76
N MET A 22 8.35 2.02 11.25
CA MET A 22 8.55 2.80 12.48
C MET A 22 8.02 2.10 13.74
N THR A 23 7.29 1.00 13.59
CA THR A 23 6.65 0.30 14.72
C THR A 23 7.54 -0.84 15.21
N THR A 24 7.85 -0.84 16.49
CA THR A 24 8.58 -1.93 17.16
C THR A 24 7.72 -2.52 18.27
N ARG A 25 7.57 -3.84 18.30
CA ARG A 25 6.78 -4.54 19.32
C ARG A 25 7.47 -5.81 19.78
N THR A 26 7.31 -6.13 21.05
CA THR A 26 7.81 -7.37 21.64
C THR A 26 6.65 -8.32 21.92
N PHE A 27 6.77 -9.56 21.45
CA PHE A 27 5.73 -10.59 21.58
C PHE A 27 6.27 -11.79 22.36
N PRO A 28 5.51 -12.33 23.33
CA PRO A 28 5.77 -13.64 23.91
C PRO A 28 5.23 -14.72 22.95
N ILE A 29 6.12 -15.51 22.35
CA ILE A 29 5.79 -16.50 21.33
C ILE A 29 6.28 -17.86 21.79
N GLU A 30 5.38 -18.84 21.90
CA GLU A 30 5.78 -20.22 22.12
C GLU A 30 6.26 -20.84 20.81
N VAL A 31 7.46 -21.42 20.82
CA VAL A 31 8.08 -22.04 19.66
C VAL A 31 8.42 -23.49 19.99
N ARG A 32 8.13 -24.40 19.06
CA ARG A 32 8.49 -25.81 19.18
C ARG A 32 9.30 -26.25 17.97
N GLN A 33 10.11 -27.27 18.16
CA GLN A 33 10.79 -27.96 17.08
C GLN A 33 10.00 -29.23 16.73
N THR A 34 9.78 -29.46 15.44
CA THR A 34 9.11 -30.65 14.92
C THR A 34 10.10 -31.81 14.81
N ALA A 35 9.58 -33.02 14.62
CA ALA A 35 10.42 -34.21 14.41
C ALA A 35 11.31 -34.13 13.15
N SER A 36 10.91 -33.30 12.17
CA SER A 36 11.66 -32.99 10.96
C SER A 36 12.82 -32.01 11.19
N GLY A 37 12.94 -31.42 12.39
CA GLY A 37 13.94 -30.42 12.72
C GLY A 37 13.55 -28.98 12.38
N HIS A 38 12.36 -28.76 11.83
CA HIS A 38 11.79 -27.44 11.56
C HIS A 38 11.19 -26.80 12.81
N TYR A 39 10.87 -25.52 12.70
CA TYR A 39 10.32 -24.72 13.78
C TYR A 39 8.88 -24.34 13.50
N ILE A 40 8.04 -24.41 14.53
CA ILE A 40 6.66 -23.92 14.49
C ILE A 40 6.45 -22.95 15.64
N SER A 41 5.70 -21.88 15.39
CA SER A 41 5.32 -20.90 16.39
C SER A 41 3.82 -20.98 16.69
N ARG A 42 3.46 -20.68 17.94
CA ARG A 42 2.08 -20.60 18.39
C ARG A 42 1.47 -19.28 17.90
N MET A 43 0.43 -19.36 17.09
CA MET A 43 -0.28 -18.21 16.55
C MET A 43 -1.24 -17.58 17.56
N PRO A 44 -1.63 -16.31 17.37
CA PRO A 44 -2.60 -15.63 18.25
C PRO A 44 -3.95 -16.36 18.37
N ASP A 45 -4.35 -17.10 17.34
CA ASP A 45 -5.57 -17.91 17.30
C ASP A 45 -5.43 -19.30 17.96
N GLN A 46 -4.34 -19.53 18.69
CA GLN A 46 -4.04 -20.80 19.35
C GLN A 46 -3.82 -21.97 18.38
N ARG A 47 -3.44 -21.71 17.13
CA ARG A 47 -2.99 -22.75 16.20
C ARG A 47 -1.46 -22.74 16.09
N TRP A 48 -0.89 -23.83 15.58
CA TRP A 48 0.52 -23.87 15.22
C TRP A 48 0.71 -23.32 13.81
N SER A 49 1.81 -22.60 13.60
CA SER A 49 2.25 -22.12 12.31
C SER A 49 2.55 -23.28 11.35
N ILE A 50 2.71 -22.95 10.07
CA ILE A 50 3.40 -23.86 9.14
C ILE A 50 4.85 -24.07 9.59
N GLU A 51 5.42 -25.20 9.19
CA GLU A 51 6.83 -25.51 9.47
C GLU A 51 7.75 -24.50 8.79
N CYS A 52 8.67 -23.94 9.58
CA CYS A 52 9.64 -22.96 9.17
C CYS A 52 11.05 -23.52 9.28
N GLN A 53 11.92 -23.20 8.32
CA GLN A 53 13.30 -23.66 8.33
C GLN A 53 14.12 -23.07 9.50
N THR A 54 13.77 -21.86 9.94
CA THR A 54 14.48 -21.13 10.98
C THR A 54 13.54 -20.69 12.09
N ILE A 55 14.09 -20.48 13.29
CA ILE A 55 13.36 -19.92 14.43
C ILE A 55 12.83 -18.54 14.06
N ASP A 56 13.67 -17.70 13.46
CA ASP A 56 13.34 -16.31 13.14
C ASP A 56 12.15 -16.22 12.17
N SER A 57 12.07 -17.13 11.18
CA SER A 57 10.91 -17.17 10.28
C SER A 57 9.63 -17.56 11.00
N ALA A 58 9.67 -18.52 11.92
CA ALA A 58 8.52 -18.86 12.77
C ALA A 58 8.08 -17.69 13.65
N LEU A 59 9.01 -16.94 14.25
CA LEU A 59 8.70 -15.75 15.06
C LEU A 59 8.09 -14.63 14.21
N LEU A 60 8.65 -14.39 13.01
CA LEU A 60 8.15 -13.37 12.09
C LEU A 60 6.75 -13.71 11.57
N MET A 61 6.42 -14.99 11.38
CA MET A 61 5.05 -15.39 11.03
C MET A 61 4.04 -14.97 12.10
N HIS A 62 4.34 -15.21 13.38
CA HIS A 62 3.46 -14.80 14.48
C HIS A 62 3.28 -13.28 14.47
N ALA A 63 4.39 -12.55 14.32
CA ALA A 63 4.37 -11.09 14.27
C ALA A 63 3.56 -10.56 13.08
N ALA A 64 3.68 -11.18 11.89
CA ALA A 64 2.96 -10.77 10.68
C ALA A 64 1.44 -10.75 10.85
N VAL A 65 0.88 -11.59 11.72
CA VAL A 65 -0.56 -11.61 12.03
C VAL A 65 -0.97 -10.46 12.96
N LEU A 66 -0.05 -9.97 13.81
CA LEU A 66 -0.34 -8.99 14.85
C LEU A 66 0.06 -7.56 14.50
N PHE A 67 0.96 -7.38 13.54
CA PHE A 67 1.28 -6.05 13.06
C PHE A 67 0.10 -5.49 12.26
N PRO A 68 -0.27 -4.22 12.47
CA PRO A 68 -1.37 -3.62 11.74
C PRO A 68 -1.08 -3.65 10.23
N VAL A 69 -2.02 -4.21 9.47
CA VAL A 69 -2.22 -3.81 8.09
C VAL A 69 -2.72 -2.37 8.20
N GLU A 70 -1.98 -1.40 7.66
CA GLU A 70 -2.05 0.04 7.97
C GLU A 70 -3.43 0.73 7.77
N HIS A 71 -4.50 0.01 7.44
CA HIS A 71 -5.84 0.56 7.24
C HIS A 71 -6.61 0.87 8.54
N GLU A 72 -6.48 0.10 9.61
CA GLU A 72 -7.36 0.29 10.78
C GLU A 72 -7.05 1.56 11.59
N HIS A 73 -5.79 2.00 11.60
CA HIS A 73 -5.34 3.17 12.38
C HIS A 73 -5.36 4.48 11.58
N ALA A 74 -5.74 4.43 10.31
CA ALA A 74 -5.78 5.58 9.43
C ALA A 74 -7.11 5.64 8.64
N PRO A 75 -8.25 5.85 9.32
CA PRO A 75 -9.55 5.95 8.66
C PRO A 75 -9.60 7.09 7.63
N TRP A 76 -8.70 8.08 7.71
CA TRP A 76 -8.54 9.14 6.71
C TRP A 76 -7.94 8.67 5.37
N LEU A 77 -7.26 7.52 5.33
CA LEU A 77 -6.79 6.88 4.09
C LEU A 77 -7.92 6.14 3.38
N SER A 78 -8.98 5.78 4.10
CA SER A 78 -10.22 5.35 3.45
C SER A 78 -10.75 6.58 2.73
N ASN A 79 -10.93 6.50 1.41
CA ASN A 79 -11.54 7.56 0.63
C ASN A 79 -13.05 7.30 0.51
N PRO A 80 -13.91 7.72 1.48
CA PRO A 80 -15.34 7.45 1.42
C PRO A 80 -16.05 8.20 0.29
N ARG A 81 -15.41 9.19 -0.35
CA ARG A 81 -15.96 9.92 -1.47
C ARG A 81 -14.95 9.99 -2.60
N PRO A 82 -15.09 9.20 -3.67
CA PRO A 82 -14.23 9.34 -4.84
C PRO A 82 -14.22 10.79 -5.31
N ALA A 83 -13.06 11.26 -5.78
CA ALA A 83 -12.90 12.64 -6.23
C ALA A 83 -13.98 12.97 -7.28
N PRO A 84 -14.55 14.20 -7.27
CA PRO A 84 -15.53 14.60 -8.27
C PRO A 84 -14.97 14.37 -9.67
N LEU A 85 -15.76 13.74 -10.53
CA LEU A 85 -15.44 13.62 -11.95
C LEU A 85 -15.29 15.04 -12.52
N PRO A 86 -14.31 15.30 -13.40
CA PRO A 86 -14.17 16.60 -14.03
C PRO A 86 -15.45 16.90 -14.81
N THR A 87 -16.22 17.90 -14.34
CA THR A 87 -17.32 18.46 -15.11
C THR A 87 -16.72 19.22 -16.28
N ASN A 88 -16.88 18.70 -17.50
CA ASN A 88 -16.75 19.52 -18.70
C ASN A 88 -17.75 20.68 -18.54
N GLN A 89 -17.23 21.88 -18.27
CA GLN A 89 -18.03 23.09 -18.38
C GLN A 89 -18.28 23.33 -19.86
N ASP A 90 -19.33 22.70 -20.40
CA ASP A 90 -19.93 23.12 -21.65
C ASP A 90 -20.45 24.54 -21.43
N SER A 91 -19.67 25.52 -21.88
CA SER A 91 -20.03 26.92 -21.95
C SER A 91 -21.19 27.10 -22.94
N ARG A 92 -22.43 26.82 -22.49
CA ARG A 92 -23.64 27.23 -23.19
C ARG A 92 -23.91 28.70 -22.90
N ILE A 93 -23.45 29.56 -23.80
CA ILE A 93 -23.88 30.94 -23.91
C ILE A 93 -25.30 30.93 -24.49
N PRO A 94 -26.33 31.53 -23.85
CA PRO A 94 -27.63 31.68 -24.49
C PRO A 94 -27.58 32.83 -25.51
N GLU A 95 -28.00 32.50 -26.73
CA GLU A 95 -28.11 33.39 -27.89
C GLU A 95 -29.02 34.59 -27.62
N LYS A 96 -28.59 35.79 -28.04
CA LYS A 96 -29.49 36.89 -28.37
C LYS A 96 -29.26 37.28 -29.82
N ALA A 97 -30.33 37.11 -30.61
CA ALA A 97 -30.37 37.21 -32.05
C ALA A 97 -29.92 38.59 -32.61
N GLY A 98 -29.18 38.54 -33.72
CA GLY A 98 -28.77 39.70 -34.51
C GLY A 98 -28.23 39.28 -35.88
N SER A 99 -29.15 38.95 -36.78
CA SER A 99 -29.06 38.95 -38.25
C SER A 99 -27.73 39.39 -38.92
N SER A 100 -27.07 38.48 -39.65
CA SER A 100 -26.90 38.50 -41.12
C SER A 100 -25.69 37.65 -41.58
N SER A 101 -25.96 36.56 -42.30
CA SER A 101 -25.02 35.82 -43.16
C SER A 101 -24.43 36.75 -44.25
N PRO A 102 -23.22 36.53 -44.85
CA PRO A 102 -22.96 35.30 -45.61
C PRO A 102 -21.50 34.79 -45.71
N SER A 103 -21.42 33.58 -46.30
CA SER A 103 -20.41 33.11 -47.27
C SER A 103 -18.97 32.82 -46.85
N ALA A 104 -18.73 31.52 -46.68
CA ALA A 104 -17.85 30.67 -47.49
C ALA A 104 -16.34 31.02 -47.62
N LYS A 105 -15.55 30.09 -47.05
CA LYS A 105 -14.41 29.36 -47.66
C LYS A 105 -13.26 30.15 -48.27
N PHE A 106 -12.07 30.03 -47.66
CA PHE A 106 -10.74 29.80 -48.25
C PHE A 106 -9.70 30.12 -47.16
N THR A 107 -8.57 29.46 -46.92
CA THR A 107 -7.95 28.19 -47.35
C THR A 107 -6.80 27.99 -46.38
N ASP A 108 -6.54 26.72 -46.09
CA ASP A 108 -5.32 26.20 -45.48
C ASP A 108 -4.08 26.61 -46.28
N LYS A 109 -3.06 27.17 -45.62
CA LYS A 109 -1.71 27.28 -46.17
C LYS A 109 -0.68 27.25 -45.04
N ALA A 110 0.08 26.18 -45.09
CA ALA A 110 1.30 25.87 -44.36
C ALA A 110 2.42 26.92 -44.50
N CYS A 111 3.53 26.58 -43.85
CA CYS A 111 4.85 27.22 -43.82
C CYS A 111 5.03 28.29 -42.76
N SER A 112 6.15 28.39 -42.06
CA SER A 112 7.30 27.52 -41.83
C SER A 112 8.07 28.21 -40.69
N GLU A 113 8.78 27.41 -39.92
CA GLU A 113 10.15 27.66 -39.43
C GLU A 113 10.69 29.11 -39.52
N LEU A 114 11.09 29.69 -38.37
CA LEU A 114 12.20 30.65 -38.31
C LEU A 114 12.78 30.71 -36.90
N THR A 115 13.94 30.08 -36.80
CA THR A 115 15.09 30.26 -35.91
C THR A 115 15.38 31.74 -35.59
N LEU A 116 15.86 32.03 -34.38
CA LEU A 116 16.84 33.11 -34.12
C LEU A 116 17.55 32.81 -32.77
N GLU A 117 18.75 32.23 -32.82
CA GLU A 117 20.06 32.91 -32.68
C GLU A 117 20.42 33.26 -31.23
N ASN A 118 21.48 32.60 -30.74
CA ASN A 118 22.66 33.27 -30.19
C ASN A 118 23.91 32.44 -30.51
#